data_AF-A0A534VX38-F1
#
_entry.id   AF-A0A534VX38-F1
#
_cell.length_a   1.000
_cell.length_b   1.000
_cell.length_c   1.000
_cell.angle_alpha   90.00
_cell.angle_beta   90.00
_cell.angle_gamma   90.00
#
_symmetry.space_group_name_H-M   'P 1'
#
loop_
_entity.id
_entity.type
_entity.pdbx_description
1 polymer ?
#
loop_
_entity_poly.entity_id
_entity_poly.type
_entity_poly.pdbx_seq_one_letter_code
_entity_poly.pdbx_strand_id
1 'polypeptide(L)'
;MRVPKDLGRPVKKALLSRLEARAPVGVVVEGRAVTAATFREDLDLGRVDELTAGRSDYRFTQADDAGKAIVQRLGRLVAEHGPR
;
A
#
# COMPACT_ATOMS: atom_id res chain seq x y z
N MET A 1 6.56 -10.41 -0.15
CA MET A 1 7.79 -10.55 0.68
C MET A 1 7.44 -10.05 2.07
N ARG A 2 7.62 -10.85 3.13
CA ARG A 2 7.42 -10.37 4.52
C ARG A 2 8.66 -9.58 4.95
N VAL A 3 8.42 -8.45 5.60
CA VAL A 3 9.43 -7.42 5.87
C VAL A 3 9.59 -7.28 7.40
N PRO A 4 10.83 -7.22 7.96
CA PRO A 4 11.07 -7.07 9.40
C PRO A 4 10.35 -5.87 10.04
N LYS A 5 9.96 -6.01 11.31
CA LYS A 5 9.02 -5.10 12.01
C LYS A 5 9.57 -3.70 12.33
N ASP A 6 10.88 -3.51 12.26
CA ASP A 6 11.59 -2.29 12.68
C ASP A 6 12.44 -1.70 11.56
N LEU A 7 11.87 -1.61 10.36
CA LEU A 7 12.57 -0.95 9.25
C LEU A 7 12.41 0.57 9.38
N GLY A 8 13.55 1.23 9.61
CA GLY A 8 13.63 2.69 9.58
C GLY A 8 12.99 3.26 8.31
N ARG A 9 12.38 4.44 8.43
CA ARG A 9 11.70 5.18 7.34
C ARG A 9 12.41 5.13 5.96
N PRO A 10 13.75 5.26 5.86
CA PRO A 10 14.44 5.18 4.58
C PRO A 10 14.22 3.85 3.84
N VAL A 11 14.12 2.74 4.58
CA VAL A 11 14.04 1.42 3.98
C VAL A 11 12.63 1.08 3.52
N LYS A 12 11.58 1.58 4.20
CA LYS A 12 10.19 1.44 3.72
C LYS A 12 10.01 2.12 2.36
N LYS A 13 10.57 3.31 2.19
CA LYS A 13 10.59 4.00 0.88
C LYS A 13 11.36 3.21 -0.17
N ALA A 14 12.53 2.67 0.16
CA ALA A 14 13.31 1.86 -0.77
C ALA A 14 12.59 0.56 -1.19
N LEU A 15 11.87 -0.08 -0.26
CA LEU A 15 11.07 -1.27 -0.55
C LEU A 15 9.87 -0.95 -1.45
N LEU A 16 9.15 0.14 -1.17
CA LEU A 16 8.05 0.59 -2.03
C LEU A 16 8.55 0.97 -3.42
N SER A 17 9.66 1.72 -3.52
CA SER A 17 10.25 2.08 -4.81
C SER A 17 10.68 0.85 -5.64
N ARG A 18 11.11 -0.26 -5.01
CA ARG A 18 11.34 -1.52 -5.74
C ARG A 18 10.07 -2.20 -6.24
N LEU A 19 8.92 -1.96 -5.59
CA LEU A 19 7.64 -2.51 -6.01
C LEU A 19 7.04 -1.76 -7.20
N GLU A 20 7.41 -0.50 -7.39
CA GLU A 20 6.99 0.34 -8.52
C GLU A 20 7.21 -0.32 -9.88
N ALA A 21 8.38 -0.93 -10.07
CA ALA A 21 8.71 -1.63 -11.31
C ALA A 21 7.89 -2.92 -11.56
N ARG A 22 7.05 -3.33 -10.62
CA ARG A 22 6.34 -4.63 -10.64
C ARG A 22 4.84 -4.53 -10.46
N ALA A 23 4.35 -3.47 -9.83
CA ALA A 23 2.95 -3.30 -9.51
C ALA A 23 2.59 -1.81 -9.41
N PRO A 24 1.36 -1.44 -9.77
CA PRO A 24 0.89 -0.05 -9.68
C PRO A 24 0.75 0.46 -8.23
N VAL A 25 0.63 -0.46 -7.26
CA VAL A 25 0.53 -0.16 -5.83
C VAL A 25 1.46 -1.08 -5.05
N GLY A 26 2.28 -0.50 -4.19
CA GLY A 26 3.12 -1.21 -3.23
C GLY A 26 2.47 -1.25 -1.85
N VAL A 27 2.48 -2.41 -1.21
CA VAL A 27 1.96 -2.60 0.16
C VAL A 27 3.02 -3.25 1.03
N VAL A 28 3.25 -2.67 2.22
CA VAL A 28 4.12 -3.20 3.27
C VAL A 28 3.26 -3.48 4.50
N VAL A 29 3.41 -4.68 5.08
CA VAL A 29 2.71 -5.11 6.30
C VAL A 29 3.74 -5.50 7.36
N GLU A 30 3.68 -4.82 8.51
CA GLU A 30 4.60 -5.00 9.65
C GLU A 30 3.79 -5.21 10.93
N GLY A 31 3.56 -6.47 11.31
CA GLY A 31 2.60 -6.80 12.36
C GLY A 31 1.19 -6.36 11.95
N ARG A 32 0.61 -5.42 12.69
CA ARG A 32 -0.69 -4.82 12.37
C ARG A 32 -0.57 -3.58 11.50
N ALA A 33 0.61 -2.98 11.38
CA ALA A 33 0.78 -1.78 10.58
C ALA A 33 0.73 -2.12 9.10
N VAL A 34 -0.13 -1.45 8.36
CA VAL A 34 -0.25 -1.57 6.90
C VAL A 34 0.07 -0.22 6.30
N THR A 35 0.98 -0.21 5.34
CA THR A 35 1.36 0.98 4.56
C THR A 35 1.20 0.67 3.09
N ALA A 36 0.50 1.53 2.37
CA ALA A 36 0.30 1.45 0.93
C ALA A 36 0.79 2.73 0.26
N ALA A 37 1.40 2.57 -0.92
CA ALA A 37 1.76 3.67 -1.80
C ALA A 37 1.37 3.32 -3.23
N THR A 38 0.77 4.27 -3.94
CA THR A 38 0.53 4.16 -5.38
C THR A 38 1.69 4.81 -6.12
N PHE A 39 2.03 4.24 -7.28
CA PHE A 39 2.99 4.81 -8.21
C PHE A 39 2.32 5.36 -9.47
N ARG A 40 0.99 5.32 -9.50
CA ARG A 40 0.17 5.90 -10.58
C ARG A 40 -0.60 7.09 -10.08
N GLU A 41 -0.60 8.15 -10.90
CA GLU A 41 -1.32 9.40 -10.63
C GLU A 41 -2.85 9.28 -10.78
N ASP A 42 -3.34 8.29 -11.52
CA ASP A 42 -4.78 8.05 -11.69
C ASP A 42 -5.40 7.17 -10.59
N LEU A 43 -4.60 6.67 -9.65
CA LEU A 43 -5.06 5.91 -8.50
C LEU A 43 -5.05 6.80 -7.27
N ASP A 44 -6.22 6.93 -6.63
CA ASP A 44 -6.36 7.62 -5.34
C ASP A 44 -6.58 6.60 -4.22
N LEU A 45 -5.58 6.44 -3.35
CA LEU A 45 -5.69 5.57 -2.18
C LEU A 45 -6.69 6.08 -1.14
N GLY A 46 -7.10 7.34 -1.23
CA GLY A 46 -8.17 7.91 -0.41
C GLY A 46 -9.53 7.27 -0.63
N ARG A 47 -9.72 6.53 -1.74
CA ARG A 47 -10.94 5.76 -2.06
C ARG A 47 -11.01 4.40 -1.35
N VAL A 48 -10.00 4.07 -0.54
CA VAL A 48 -9.96 2.87 0.30
C VAL A 48 -10.18 3.31 1.74
N ASP A 49 -11.42 3.22 2.22
CA ASP A 49 -11.84 3.77 3.51
C ASP A 49 -11.06 3.19 4.70
N GLU A 50 -10.56 1.96 4.57
CA GLU A 50 -9.75 1.28 5.58
C GLU A 50 -8.35 1.93 5.76
N LEU A 51 -7.87 2.67 4.76
CA LEU A 51 -6.63 3.44 4.80
C LEU A 51 -6.92 4.84 5.37
N THR A 52 -6.96 4.89 6.71
CA THR A 52 -7.50 6.03 7.48
C THR A 52 -6.58 7.23 7.62
N ALA A 53 -5.27 7.08 7.40
CA ALA A 53 -4.30 8.16 7.57
C ALA A 53 -3.35 8.30 6.38
N GLY A 54 -2.84 9.51 6.17
CA GLY A 54 -1.87 9.84 5.12
C GLY A 54 -2.44 10.71 4.00
N ARG A 55 -1.80 10.66 2.84
CA ARG A 55 -2.12 11.44 1.62
C ARG A 55 -2.70 10.52 0.55
N SER A 56 -3.28 11.07 -0.52
CA SER A 56 -3.88 10.26 -1.61
C SER A 56 -2.89 9.28 -2.27
N ASP A 57 -1.60 9.64 -2.32
CA ASP A 57 -0.52 8.84 -2.93
C ASP A 57 0.12 7.82 -1.97
N TYR A 58 -0.04 8.02 -0.66
CA TYR A 58 0.61 7.24 0.39
C TYR A 58 -0.26 7.22 1.65
N ARG A 59 -0.76 6.05 2.03
CA ARG A 59 -1.61 5.89 3.21
C ARG A 59 -1.20 4.74 4.10
N PHE A 60 -1.61 4.82 5.36
CA PHE A 60 -1.32 3.81 6.35
C PHE A 60 -2.48 3.65 7.33
N THR A 61 -2.54 2.49 7.97
CA THR A 61 -3.54 2.13 8.97
C THR A 61 -3.01 0.99 9.85
N GLN A 62 -3.82 0.54 10.80
CA GLN A 62 -3.61 -0.72 11.51
C GLN A 62 -4.73 -1.70 11.16
N ALA A 63 -4.39 -2.95 10.91
CA ALA A 63 -5.33 -4.01 10.58
C ALA A 63 -5.00 -5.30 11.34
N ASP A 64 -6.03 -5.94 11.91
CA ASP A 64 -5.89 -7.18 12.68
C ASP A 64 -5.80 -8.43 11.78
N ASP A 65 -6.21 -8.32 10.52
CA ASP A 65 -6.25 -9.41 9.54
C ASP A 65 -4.96 -9.55 8.72
N ALA A 66 -3.84 -9.01 9.23
CA ALA A 66 -2.58 -8.88 8.51
C ALA A 66 -2.70 -8.14 7.16
N GLY A 67 -3.66 -7.21 7.05
CA GLY A 67 -3.86 -6.35 5.88
C GLY A 67 -4.53 -7.04 4.70
N LYS A 68 -5.12 -8.22 4.88
CA LYS A 68 -5.71 -9.02 3.79
C LYS A 68 -6.87 -8.28 3.10
N ALA A 69 -7.79 -7.72 3.86
CA ALA A 69 -8.93 -6.96 3.33
C ALA A 69 -8.45 -5.73 2.53
N ILE A 70 -7.45 -5.02 3.06
CA ILE A 70 -6.85 -3.85 2.42
C ILE A 70 -6.21 -4.24 1.08
N VAL A 71 -5.41 -5.30 1.05
CA VAL A 71 -4.78 -5.78 -0.20
C VAL A 71 -5.84 -6.17 -1.24
N GLN A 72 -6.92 -6.84 -0.83
CA GLN A 72 -8.01 -7.17 -1.74
C GLN A 72 -8.72 -5.93 -2.27
N ARG A 73 -8.98 -4.93 -1.42
CA ARG A 73 -9.63 -3.68 -1.83
C ARG A 73 -8.76 -2.87 -2.79
N LEU A 74 -7.45 -2.80 -2.54
CA LEU A 74 -6.48 -2.18 -3.44
C LEU A 74 -6.41 -2.90 -4.79
N GLY A 75 -6.47 -4.24 -4.79
CA GLY A 75 -6.54 -5.02 -6.04
C GLY A 75 -7.76 -4.66 -6.90
N ARG A 76 -8.92 -4.43 -6.28
CA ARG A 76 -10.13 -3.97 -6.99
C ARG A 76 -9.96 -2.56 -7.53
N LEU A 77 -9.43 -1.64 -6.72
CA LEU A 77 -9.15 -0.27 -7.15
C LEU A 77 -8.25 -0.26 -8.40
N VAL A 78 -7.19 -1.07 -8.42
CA VAL A 78 -6.31 -1.21 -9.59
C VAL A 78 -7.07 -1.77 -10.80
N ALA A 79 -7.90 -2.80 -10.61
CA ALA A 79 -8.66 -3.42 -11.70
C ALA A 79 -9.68 -2.46 -12.33
N GLU A 80 -10.33 -1.61 -11.52
CA GLU A 80 -11.28 -0.58 -12.00
C GLU A 80 -10.62 0.46 -12.91
N HIS A 81 -9.33 0.73 -12.73
CA HIS A 81 -8.58 1.72 -13.52
C HIS A 81 -7.75 1.09 -14.65
N GLY A 82 -7.96 -0.21 -14.92
CA GLY A 82 -7.33 -0.96 -16.00
C GLY A 82 -5.81 -1.13 -15.86
N PRO A 83 -5.22 -2.00 -16.69
CA PRO A 83 -3.76 -2.02 -16.86
C PRO A 83 -3.31 -0.68 -17.48
N ARG A 84 -2.17 -0.15 -17.02
CA ARG A 84 -1.41 0.87 -17.75
C ARG A 84 -0.34 0.17 -18.57
#